data_AF-A0A8H5W259-F1
#
_entry.id   AF-A0A8H5W259-F1
#
_cell.length_a   1.000
_cell.length_b   1.000
_cell.length_c   1.000
_cell.angle_alpha   90.00
_cell.angle_beta   90.00
_cell.angle_gamma   90.00
#
_symmetry.space_group_name_H-M   'P 1'
#
loop_
_entity.id
_entity.type
_entity.pdbx_description
1 polymer ?
#
loop_
_entity_poly.entity_id
_entity_poly.type
_entity_poly.pdbx_seq_one_letter_code
_entity_poly.pdbx_strand_id
1 'polypeptide(L)'
;MSSPAPQKPTKIRQACDVCHKRKIRCDGCRPCRNCQSLDLSCTYLAVPKKTGPKGPRHAQRPKQRPAPTTFSSTSPEIDVPSTNSNSTASPPCPKQFLESPQMTDAVIRWCLDAYFKHKYPLTPILHRPYLEQTPRSTEQYGLIAACCAVIALSPEILPPCPVEDNFTIPSADVLIAETLRAREFCNLIEHPSLMHIQTSFFLHAAFFSMNKDNSAWYYLQEAITMLQTLRLHEETTYIDGDDASDPVFVKYAQRVFWVLFITERAYALQRNRPIRLQETLKLPDVNPMSSDAEIFRGFLDLISLFRPFGQDFISQWNSPASSTSTDFANLFRLQYLLKHSLPNLSNHSQVQQADLLISRQWLKIVVWKLCASKRVLSTANSEDVMSLHYPASIARDIVMVSQLVPTQAFEANGIGIVEKVFDVGCSLADLLSLVPLEYQGSTMDVGVIDTLMETVKIVGTRFGGSYRHLDILVDKASGCLLMNVDRSLPPPDHDVSDDIEEM
;
A
#
# COMPACT_ATOMS: atom_id res chain seq x y z
N MET A 1 46.86 -30.47 -45.84
CA MET A 1 45.79 -29.49 -45.59
C MET A 1 44.76 -30.17 -44.71
N SER A 2 44.78 -29.90 -43.41
CA SER A 2 44.01 -30.66 -42.42
C SER A 2 42.97 -29.73 -41.78
N SER A 3 41.70 -30.04 -42.00
CA SER A 3 40.52 -29.29 -41.55
C SER A 3 40.35 -29.33 -40.02
N PRO A 4 39.89 -28.25 -39.36
CA PRO A 4 39.63 -28.26 -37.93
C PRO A 4 38.30 -28.97 -37.59
N ALA A 5 38.28 -29.65 -36.43
CA ALA A 5 37.17 -30.43 -35.91
C ALA A 5 35.90 -29.60 -35.61
N PRO A 6 34.68 -30.19 -35.68
CA PRO A 6 33.44 -29.46 -35.49
C PRO A 6 33.18 -29.18 -34.00
N GLN A 7 33.11 -27.90 -33.63
CA GLN A 7 32.74 -27.46 -32.28
C GLN A 7 31.25 -27.75 -32.00
N LYS A 8 30.95 -28.33 -30.82
CA LYS A 8 29.58 -28.58 -30.36
C LYS A 8 28.80 -27.25 -30.23
N PRO A 9 27.51 -27.21 -30.61
CA PRO A 9 26.75 -25.96 -30.60
C PRO A 9 26.41 -25.53 -29.17
N THR A 10 26.98 -24.42 -28.74
CA THR A 10 26.57 -23.69 -27.53
C THR A 10 25.11 -23.24 -27.70
N LYS A 11 24.29 -23.43 -26.66
CA LYS A 11 22.86 -23.11 -26.69
C LYS A 11 22.70 -21.57 -26.70
N ILE A 12 22.45 -21.00 -27.88
CA ILE A 12 22.30 -19.54 -28.02
C ILE A 12 20.92 -19.09 -27.53
N ARG A 13 20.87 -17.99 -26.75
CA ARG A 13 19.60 -17.39 -26.26
C ARG A 13 18.79 -16.72 -27.38
N GLN A 14 19.43 -16.26 -28.45
CA GLN A 14 18.77 -15.55 -29.57
C GLN A 14 19.57 -15.71 -30.87
N ALA A 15 18.88 -15.90 -32.00
CA ALA A 15 19.47 -15.85 -33.35
C ALA A 15 19.68 -14.40 -33.81
N CYS A 16 20.65 -14.12 -34.70
CA CYS A 16 20.82 -12.78 -35.28
C CYS A 16 19.61 -12.39 -36.14
N ASP A 17 19.43 -11.09 -36.40
CA ASP A 17 18.27 -10.53 -37.09
C ASP A 17 18.09 -11.15 -38.49
N VAL A 18 19.19 -11.35 -39.22
CA VAL A 18 19.18 -11.95 -40.57
C VAL A 18 18.78 -13.42 -40.53
N CYS A 19 19.38 -14.24 -39.66
CA CYS A 19 19.04 -15.66 -39.53
C CYS A 19 17.61 -15.85 -39.00
N HIS A 20 17.16 -14.99 -38.08
CA HIS A 20 15.80 -15.01 -37.57
C HIS A 20 14.78 -14.65 -38.65
N LYS A 21 15.02 -13.57 -39.42
CA LYS A 21 14.15 -13.17 -40.54
C LYS A 21 14.07 -14.25 -41.62
N ARG A 22 15.18 -14.96 -41.87
CA ARG A 22 15.25 -16.06 -42.84
C ARG A 22 14.82 -17.42 -42.29
N LYS A 23 14.50 -17.51 -40.99
CA LYS A 23 14.13 -18.76 -40.30
C LYS A 23 15.15 -19.89 -40.46
N ILE A 24 16.44 -19.56 -40.44
CA ILE A 24 17.55 -20.52 -40.49
C ILE A 24 18.31 -20.55 -39.16
N ARG A 25 19.01 -21.64 -38.88
CA ARG A 25 19.76 -21.81 -37.62
C ARG A 25 20.96 -20.85 -37.56
N CYS A 26 21.04 -20.04 -36.51
CA CYS A 26 22.20 -19.20 -36.23
C CYS A 26 23.20 -19.97 -35.35
N ASP A 27 24.50 -19.80 -35.59
CA ASP A 27 25.57 -20.37 -34.75
C ASP A 27 25.99 -19.42 -33.61
N GLY A 28 25.52 -18.16 -33.62
CA GLY A 28 25.73 -17.19 -32.53
C GLY A 28 27.07 -16.47 -32.55
N CYS A 29 27.96 -16.77 -33.50
CA CYS A 29 29.21 -16.03 -33.70
C CYS A 29 28.92 -14.60 -34.21
N ARG A 30 29.90 -13.68 -34.08
CA ARG A 30 29.78 -12.28 -34.54
C ARG A 30 30.94 -11.92 -35.48
N PRO A 31 30.73 -11.87 -36.82
CA PRO A 31 29.51 -12.24 -37.54
C PRO A 31 29.24 -13.75 -37.52
N CYS A 32 27.97 -14.15 -37.66
CA CYS A 32 27.58 -15.57 -37.69
C CYS A 32 27.95 -16.20 -39.05
N ARG A 33 28.21 -17.52 -39.12
CA ARG A 33 28.69 -18.16 -40.36
C ARG A 33 27.79 -17.94 -41.57
N ASN A 34 26.47 -17.94 -41.36
CA ASN A 34 25.49 -17.70 -42.43
C ASN A 34 25.47 -16.25 -42.92
N CYS A 35 25.81 -15.28 -42.07
CA CYS A 35 25.92 -13.89 -42.48
C CYS A 35 27.27 -13.64 -43.16
N GLN A 36 28.34 -14.26 -42.65
CA GLN A 36 29.68 -14.15 -43.22
C GLN A 36 29.76 -14.76 -44.63
N SER A 37 29.14 -15.94 -44.86
CA SER A 37 29.18 -16.59 -46.18
C SER A 37 28.38 -15.87 -47.27
N LEU A 38 27.49 -14.96 -46.87
CA LEU A 38 26.60 -14.23 -47.78
C LEU A 38 26.88 -12.72 -47.77
N ASP A 39 27.95 -12.30 -47.11
CA ASP A 39 28.36 -10.91 -46.93
C ASP A 39 27.21 -10.00 -46.44
N LEU A 40 26.45 -10.49 -45.46
CA LEU A 40 25.31 -9.79 -44.86
C LEU A 40 25.67 -9.21 -43.50
N SER A 41 25.16 -8.02 -43.20
CA SER A 41 25.36 -7.37 -41.89
C SER A 41 24.67 -8.15 -40.77
N CYS A 42 25.47 -8.73 -39.87
CA CYS A 42 25.02 -9.60 -38.78
C CYS A 42 24.68 -8.79 -37.52
N THR A 43 23.42 -8.37 -37.38
CA THR A 43 22.95 -7.55 -36.25
C THR A 43 22.05 -8.31 -35.27
N TYR A 44 21.88 -7.76 -34.07
CA TYR A 44 20.99 -8.26 -32.99
C TYR A 44 20.16 -7.11 -32.41
N LEU A 45 19.78 -6.16 -33.25
CA LEU A 45 19.19 -4.89 -32.84
C LEU A 45 17.65 -4.97 -32.80
N ALA A 46 17.04 -6.03 -33.34
CA ALA A 46 15.59 -6.14 -33.36
C ALA A 46 15.03 -6.42 -31.96
N VAL A 47 14.27 -5.47 -31.43
CA VAL A 47 13.47 -5.64 -30.21
C VAL A 47 12.32 -6.62 -30.50
N PRO A 48 12.21 -7.75 -29.78
CA PRO A 48 11.14 -8.71 -29.98
C PRO A 48 9.77 -8.06 -29.71
N LYS A 49 8.89 -8.02 -30.72
CA LYS A 49 7.50 -7.60 -30.53
C LYS A 49 6.77 -8.66 -29.71
N LYS A 50 6.17 -8.27 -28.57
CA LYS A 50 5.31 -9.14 -27.76
C LYS A 50 4.10 -9.58 -28.61
N THR A 51 4.08 -10.84 -29.06
CA THR A 51 2.85 -11.46 -29.56
C THR A 51 1.92 -11.66 -28.38
N GLY A 52 0.70 -11.11 -28.48
CA GLY A 52 -0.32 -11.14 -27.42
C GLY A 52 -0.73 -12.55 -26.96
N PRO A 53 -1.57 -12.64 -25.92
CA PRO A 53 -1.94 -13.91 -25.30
C PRO A 53 -2.60 -14.84 -26.32
N LYS A 54 -2.04 -16.04 -26.52
CA LYS A 54 -2.72 -17.12 -27.22
C LYS A 54 -3.83 -17.63 -26.31
N GLY A 55 -5.08 -17.44 -26.73
CA GLY A 55 -6.27 -17.85 -25.98
C GLY A 55 -6.34 -19.35 -25.67
N PRO A 56 -7.21 -19.76 -24.74
CA PRO A 56 -7.28 -21.12 -24.24
C PRO A 56 -7.85 -22.07 -25.30
N ARG A 57 -7.07 -23.10 -25.67
CA ARG A 57 -7.56 -24.22 -26.48
C ARG A 57 -8.30 -25.20 -25.57
N HIS A 58 -9.60 -25.36 -25.83
CA HIS A 58 -10.39 -26.49 -25.34
C HIS A 58 -9.74 -27.82 -25.74
N ALA A 59 -9.34 -28.62 -24.76
CA ALA A 59 -8.99 -30.02 -24.95
C ALA A 59 -10.16 -30.89 -24.47
N GLN A 60 -10.79 -31.55 -25.43
CA GLN A 60 -11.84 -32.55 -25.21
C GLN A 60 -11.29 -33.82 -24.53
N ARG A 61 -12.10 -34.38 -23.65
CA ARG A 61 -11.96 -35.71 -23.01
C ARG A 61 -11.78 -36.83 -24.04
N PRO A 62 -11.07 -37.91 -23.67
CA PRO A 62 -11.54 -39.25 -24.00
C PRO A 62 -11.86 -40.09 -22.75
N LYS A 63 -12.74 -41.06 -22.99
CA LYS A 63 -13.46 -41.91 -22.04
C LYS A 63 -12.58 -43.04 -21.43
N GLN A 64 -13.02 -43.51 -20.25
CA GLN A 64 -12.70 -44.76 -19.51
C GLN A 64 -12.62 -45.99 -20.44
N ARG A 65 -11.99 -47.16 -20.17
CA ARG A 65 -11.48 -47.97 -19.03
C ARG A 65 -10.79 -49.22 -19.70
N PRO A 66 -10.37 -50.34 -19.06
CA PRO A 66 -10.05 -50.64 -17.65
C PRO A 66 -8.65 -51.31 -17.45
N ALA A 67 -8.25 -51.50 -16.18
CA ALA A 67 -7.12 -52.36 -15.77
C ALA A 67 -7.51 -53.86 -15.84
N PRO A 68 -6.54 -54.81 -15.90
CA PRO A 68 -6.04 -55.37 -14.63
C PRO A 68 -4.56 -55.87 -14.61
N THR A 69 -4.13 -56.24 -13.39
CA THR A 69 -3.13 -57.26 -12.99
C THR A 69 -1.63 -56.96 -12.93
N THR A 70 -1.15 -56.98 -11.68
CA THR A 70 0.12 -57.42 -11.06
C THR A 70 1.12 -58.18 -11.95
N PHE A 71 2.42 -57.81 -11.90
CA PHE A 71 3.57 -58.72 -11.72
C PHE A 71 4.85 -57.93 -11.38
N SER A 72 5.77 -58.64 -10.73
CA SER A 72 6.92 -58.19 -9.95
C SER A 72 8.22 -58.04 -10.77
N SER A 73 9.19 -57.34 -10.18
CA SER A 73 10.66 -57.48 -10.34
C SER A 73 11.31 -57.12 -11.69
N THR A 74 12.24 -56.15 -11.66
CA THR A 74 13.69 -56.28 -11.96
C THR A 74 14.26 -55.03 -12.62
N SER A 75 15.30 -54.48 -11.99
CA SER A 75 16.21 -53.46 -12.54
C SER A 75 17.02 -54.02 -13.71
N PRO A 76 17.55 -53.12 -14.57
CA PRO A 76 18.88 -53.33 -15.11
C PRO A 76 19.78 -52.11 -14.86
N GLU A 77 20.89 -52.37 -14.16
CA GLU A 77 22.10 -51.55 -14.17
C GLU A 77 22.74 -51.59 -15.57
N ILE A 78 23.24 -50.44 -16.05
CA ILE A 78 24.32 -50.39 -17.05
C ILE A 78 25.30 -49.27 -16.65
N ASP A 79 26.57 -49.68 -16.62
CA ASP A 79 27.78 -49.03 -16.13
C ASP A 79 28.08 -47.61 -16.62
N VAL A 80 28.58 -46.79 -15.69
CA VAL A 80 29.30 -45.54 -15.98
C VAL A 80 30.78 -45.74 -15.60
N PRO A 81 31.74 -45.52 -16.49
CA PRO A 81 33.15 -45.67 -16.16
C PRO A 81 33.62 -44.47 -15.31
N SER A 82 34.24 -44.82 -14.18
CA SER A 82 34.94 -43.92 -13.27
C SER A 82 36.07 -43.18 -13.96
N THR A 83 36.15 -41.86 -13.77
CA THR A 83 37.42 -41.14 -13.91
C THR A 83 37.54 -40.13 -12.78
N ASN A 84 38.52 -40.38 -11.92
CA ASN A 84 38.88 -39.56 -10.77
C ASN A 84 39.28 -38.15 -11.19
N SER A 85 38.65 -37.16 -10.57
CA SER A 85 39.29 -35.87 -10.28
C SER A 85 38.76 -35.36 -8.94
N ASN A 86 39.62 -35.44 -7.94
CA ASN A 86 39.43 -34.87 -6.61
C ASN A 86 39.06 -33.39 -6.71
N SER A 87 37.84 -33.06 -6.30
CA SER A 87 37.46 -31.75 -5.81
C SER A 87 36.32 -31.99 -4.81
N THR A 88 36.69 -32.15 -3.55
CA THR A 88 35.78 -32.09 -2.41
C THR A 88 35.17 -30.69 -2.35
N ALA A 89 34.16 -30.44 -3.18
CA ALA A 89 33.22 -29.37 -2.96
C ALA A 89 32.31 -29.82 -1.81
N SER A 90 32.65 -29.41 -0.60
CA SER A 90 31.72 -29.41 0.52
C SER A 90 30.40 -28.79 0.04
N PRO A 91 29.22 -29.33 0.43
CA PRO A 91 27.97 -28.62 0.19
C PRO A 91 28.10 -27.20 0.78
N PRO A 92 27.68 -26.14 0.08
CA PRO A 92 27.70 -24.81 0.67
C PRO A 92 26.90 -24.86 1.96
N CYS A 93 27.55 -24.56 3.09
CA CYS A 93 26.89 -24.41 4.37
C CYS A 93 25.71 -23.44 4.15
N PRO A 94 24.48 -23.78 4.58
CA PRO A 94 23.37 -22.84 4.47
C PRO A 94 23.79 -21.56 5.16
N LYS A 95 23.79 -20.43 4.42
CA LYS A 95 24.12 -19.12 4.99
C LYS A 95 23.19 -18.93 6.18
N GLN A 96 23.73 -18.91 7.39
CA GLN A 96 22.95 -18.58 8.57
C GLN A 96 22.62 -17.09 8.51
N PHE A 97 21.38 -16.75 8.85
CA PHE A 97 20.97 -15.36 8.94
C PHE A 97 21.69 -14.69 10.12
N LEU A 98 22.26 -13.52 9.89
CA LEU A 98 22.86 -12.67 10.91
C LEU A 98 22.17 -11.31 10.88
N GLU A 99 21.85 -10.78 12.06
CA GLU A 99 21.28 -9.45 12.25
C GLU A 99 22.31 -8.37 11.85
N SER A 100 21.84 -7.26 11.27
CA SER A 100 22.73 -6.16 10.90
C SER A 100 23.19 -5.41 12.16
N PRO A 101 24.47 -5.00 12.24
CA PRO A 101 24.94 -4.17 13.36
C PRO A 101 24.26 -2.81 13.43
N GLN A 102 23.59 -2.37 12.37
CA GLN A 102 22.80 -1.13 12.34
C GLN A 102 21.45 -1.27 13.05
N MET A 103 20.97 -2.51 13.27
CA MET A 103 19.74 -2.80 14.00
C MET A 103 20.03 -3.15 15.44
N THR A 104 20.57 -2.18 16.18
CA THR A 104 20.85 -2.36 17.62
C THR A 104 19.56 -2.48 18.43
N ASP A 105 19.62 -3.12 19.60
CA ASP A 105 18.48 -3.22 20.51
C ASP A 105 17.95 -1.84 20.94
N ALA A 106 18.80 -0.82 20.98
CA ALA A 106 18.39 0.55 21.25
C ALA A 106 17.47 1.08 20.13
N VAL A 107 17.86 0.92 18.86
CA VAL A 107 17.06 1.36 17.71
C VAL A 107 15.73 0.61 17.67
N ILE A 108 15.78 -0.72 17.85
CA ILE A 108 14.58 -1.56 17.88
C ILE A 108 13.61 -1.10 18.96
N ARG A 109 14.08 -0.96 20.21
CA ARG A 109 13.24 -0.55 21.34
C ARG A 109 12.61 0.82 21.11
N TRP A 110 13.42 1.78 20.66
CA TRP A 110 12.99 3.13 20.41
C TRP A 110 11.91 3.20 19.31
N CYS A 111 12.10 2.47 18.19
CA CYS A 111 11.11 2.39 17.13
C CYS A 111 9.82 1.70 17.58
N LEU A 112 9.92 0.61 18.36
CA LEU A 112 8.75 -0.08 18.90
C LEU A 112 7.98 0.82 19.87
N ASP A 113 8.66 1.57 20.73
CA ASP A 113 8.02 2.55 21.63
C ASP A 113 7.27 3.63 20.84
N ALA A 114 7.89 4.19 19.80
CA ALA A 114 7.24 5.15 18.92
C ALA A 114 6.00 4.55 18.22
N TYR A 115 6.12 3.32 17.70
CA TYR A 115 5.00 2.62 17.07
C TYR A 115 3.83 2.40 18.04
N PHE A 116 4.09 1.80 19.21
CA PHE A 116 3.03 1.49 20.17
C PHE A 116 2.35 2.73 20.73
N LYS A 117 3.09 3.84 20.84
CA LYS A 117 2.55 5.11 21.30
C LYS A 117 1.73 5.84 20.24
N HIS A 118 2.22 5.90 19.01
CA HIS A 118 1.69 6.82 17.99
C HIS A 118 0.95 6.14 16.83
N LYS A 119 1.36 4.93 16.41
CA LYS A 119 0.79 4.24 15.24
C LYS A 119 -0.15 3.09 15.61
N TYR A 120 0.05 2.44 16.75
CA TYR A 120 -0.81 1.34 17.20
C TYR A 120 -2.30 1.71 17.36
N PRO A 121 -2.67 2.95 17.78
CA PRO A 121 -4.07 3.38 17.78
C PRO A 121 -4.76 3.34 16.41
N LEU A 122 -3.98 3.44 15.32
CA LEU A 122 -4.46 3.44 13.93
C LEU A 122 -4.36 2.04 13.31
N THR A 123 -3.28 1.32 13.59
CA THR A 123 -2.99 -0.01 13.02
C THR A 123 -2.66 -1.01 14.13
N PRO A 124 -3.63 -1.52 14.91
CA PRO A 124 -3.37 -2.31 16.13
C PRO A 124 -2.97 -3.77 15.86
N ILE A 125 -2.03 -4.02 14.95
CA ILE A 125 -1.74 -5.35 14.38
C ILE A 125 -0.56 -6.09 15.02
N LEU A 126 0.15 -5.51 15.98
CA LEU A 126 1.36 -6.10 16.57
C LEU A 126 1.20 -6.44 18.05
N HIS A 127 1.73 -7.59 18.47
CA HIS A 127 1.80 -7.97 19.88
C HIS A 127 3.16 -7.63 20.47
N ARG A 128 3.21 -6.61 21.34
CA ARG A 128 4.48 -6.10 21.90
C ARG A 128 5.36 -7.19 22.56
N PRO A 129 4.83 -8.04 23.45
CA PRO A 129 5.64 -9.08 24.10
C PRO A 129 6.30 -10.06 23.13
N TYR A 130 5.68 -10.34 21.97
CA TYR A 130 6.31 -11.21 20.97
C TYR A 130 7.48 -10.53 20.25
N LEU A 131 7.44 -9.22 20.05
CA LEU A 131 8.49 -8.49 19.33
C LEU A 131 9.73 -8.24 20.19
N GLU A 132 9.57 -8.18 21.52
CA GLU A 132 10.66 -7.95 22.47
C GLU A 132 11.40 -9.23 22.87
N GLN A 133 10.94 -10.41 22.44
CA GLN A 133 11.59 -11.70 22.73
C GLN A 133 12.94 -11.86 22.04
N THR A 134 13.90 -12.46 22.76
CA THR A 134 15.25 -12.80 22.28
C THR A 134 15.59 -14.26 22.61
N PRO A 135 16.30 -15.02 21.73
CA PRO A 135 16.79 -14.62 20.42
C PRO A 135 15.65 -14.46 19.39
N ARG A 136 15.83 -13.56 18.42
CA ARG A 136 14.80 -13.28 17.41
C ARG A 136 14.87 -14.30 16.28
N SER A 137 13.70 -14.69 15.77
CA SER A 137 13.64 -15.43 14.50
C SER A 137 13.89 -14.48 13.33
N THR A 138 14.27 -15.02 12.18
CA THR A 138 14.49 -14.20 10.97
C THR A 138 13.21 -13.49 10.51
N GLU A 139 12.05 -14.12 10.68
CA GLU A 139 10.74 -13.50 10.39
C GLU A 139 10.46 -12.32 11.33
N GLN A 140 10.71 -12.51 12.63
CA GLN A 140 10.53 -11.48 13.64
C GLN A 140 11.47 -10.29 13.39
N TYR A 141 12.73 -10.53 13.05
CA TYR A 141 13.67 -9.48 12.67
C TYR A 141 13.18 -8.69 11.45
N GLY A 142 12.73 -9.39 10.39
CA GLY A 142 12.21 -8.75 9.19
C GLY A 142 10.98 -7.87 9.49
N LEU A 143 10.07 -8.34 10.34
CA LEU A 143 8.90 -7.57 10.77
C LEU A 143 9.30 -6.32 11.55
N ILE A 144 10.24 -6.44 12.50
CA ILE A 144 10.74 -5.32 13.30
C ILE A 144 11.41 -4.28 12.40
N ALA A 145 12.29 -4.70 11.47
CA ALA A 145 12.96 -3.81 10.53
C ALA A 145 11.95 -3.04 9.65
N ALA A 146 10.88 -3.71 9.18
CA ALA A 146 9.82 -3.08 8.39
C ALA A 146 9.05 -2.03 9.20
N CYS A 147 8.74 -2.34 10.46
CA CYS A 147 8.11 -1.41 11.39
C CYS A 147 9.02 -0.18 11.63
N CYS A 148 10.31 -0.40 11.87
CA CYS A 148 11.30 0.66 12.02
C CYS A 148 11.34 1.57 10.78
N ALA A 149 11.26 1.00 9.57
CA ALA A 149 11.25 1.79 8.33
C ALA A 149 10.06 2.77 8.27
N VAL A 150 8.88 2.35 8.71
CA VAL A 150 7.70 3.23 8.77
C VAL A 150 7.87 4.33 9.81
N ILE A 151 8.48 4.02 10.95
CA ILE A 151 8.78 5.02 12.00
C ILE A 151 9.83 6.03 11.51
N ALA A 152 10.89 5.58 10.84
CA ALA A 152 11.90 6.45 10.22
C ALA A 152 11.31 7.39 9.15
N LEU A 153 10.15 7.06 8.56
CA LEU A 153 9.42 7.90 7.60
C LEU A 153 8.41 8.85 8.26
N SER A 154 8.30 8.86 9.59
CA SER A 154 7.41 9.75 10.34
C SER A 154 8.20 10.57 11.39
N PRO A 155 9.12 11.47 10.96
CA PRO A 155 9.98 12.22 11.87
C PRO A 155 9.22 13.07 12.90
N GLU A 156 8.01 13.50 12.57
CA GLU A 156 7.19 14.43 13.36
C GLU A 156 6.68 13.80 14.67
N ILE A 157 6.55 12.47 14.70
CA ILE A 157 6.10 11.73 15.90
C ILE A 157 7.25 11.10 16.68
N LEU A 158 8.48 11.32 16.27
CA LEU A 158 9.64 10.76 16.93
C LEU A 158 9.86 11.48 18.27
N PRO A 159 10.01 10.75 19.39
CA PRO A 159 10.49 11.37 20.62
C PRO A 159 11.92 11.92 20.39
N PRO A 160 12.39 12.87 21.21
CA PRO A 160 13.77 13.34 21.13
C PRO A 160 14.73 12.14 21.16
N CYS A 161 15.71 12.13 20.25
CA CYS A 161 16.75 11.12 20.27
C CYS A 161 17.38 11.07 21.67
N PRO A 162 17.56 9.87 22.28
CA PRO A 162 18.33 9.77 23.50
C PRO A 162 19.73 10.37 23.27
N VAL A 163 20.14 11.25 24.18
CA VAL A 163 21.40 12.01 24.10
C VAL A 163 22.62 11.11 24.37
N GLU A 164 22.41 9.89 24.88
CA GLU A 164 23.48 8.95 25.20
C GLU A 164 23.93 8.16 23.93
N ASP A 165 25.25 8.22 23.67
CA ASP A 165 26.07 7.49 22.67
C ASP A 165 25.51 7.34 21.24
N ASN A 166 25.99 8.17 20.29
CA ASN A 166 25.94 7.96 18.83
C ASN A 166 24.63 7.34 18.27
N PHE A 167 23.48 7.60 18.91
CA PHE A 167 22.23 6.95 18.56
C PHE A 167 21.69 7.58 17.28
N THR A 168 21.79 6.84 16.18
CA THR A 168 21.29 7.26 14.86
C THR A 168 20.40 6.17 14.30
N ILE A 169 19.16 6.53 13.97
CA ILE A 169 18.22 5.61 13.33
C ILE A 169 18.64 5.46 11.87
N PRO A 170 18.80 4.24 11.33
CA PRO A 170 19.10 4.05 9.92
C PRO A 170 18.00 4.63 9.03
N SER A 171 18.37 5.09 7.83
CA SER A 171 17.37 5.62 6.90
C SER A 171 16.34 4.56 6.52
N ALA A 172 15.15 5.01 6.12
CA ALA A 172 14.07 4.11 5.71
C ALA A 172 14.48 3.16 4.57
N ASP A 173 15.26 3.63 3.59
CA ASP A 173 15.77 2.78 2.51
C ASP A 173 16.66 1.64 3.02
N VAL A 174 17.51 1.90 4.02
CA VAL A 174 18.36 0.87 4.66
C VAL A 174 17.49 -0.14 5.40
N LEU A 175 16.49 0.33 6.17
CA LEU A 175 15.59 -0.54 6.94
C LEU A 175 14.70 -1.39 6.03
N ILE A 176 14.24 -0.85 4.90
CA ILE A 176 13.53 -1.60 3.85
C ILE A 176 14.45 -2.65 3.23
N ALA A 177 15.69 -2.29 2.88
CA ALA A 177 16.65 -3.24 2.33
C ALA A 177 16.95 -4.39 3.31
N GLU A 178 17.10 -4.08 4.60
CA GLU A 178 17.29 -5.09 5.65
C GLU A 178 16.08 -6.00 5.84
N THR A 179 14.87 -5.44 5.76
CA THR A 179 13.62 -6.22 5.76
C THR A 179 13.62 -7.23 4.61
N LEU A 180 13.91 -6.77 3.40
CA LEU A 180 13.91 -7.62 2.21
C LEU A 180 15.01 -8.68 2.28
N ARG A 181 16.20 -8.32 2.77
CA ARG A 181 17.31 -9.25 3.00
C ARG A 181 16.92 -10.37 3.96
N ALA A 182 16.26 -10.05 5.09
CA ALA A 182 15.81 -11.06 6.04
C ALA A 182 14.80 -12.03 5.41
N ARG A 183 13.87 -11.51 4.60
CA ARG A 183 12.84 -12.32 3.92
C ARG A 183 13.40 -13.35 2.94
N GLU A 184 14.60 -13.14 2.39
CA GLU A 184 15.27 -14.12 1.52
C GLU A 184 15.58 -15.45 2.23
N PHE A 185 15.59 -15.46 3.57
CA PHE A 185 15.88 -16.63 4.40
C PHE A 185 14.61 -17.36 4.91
N CYS A 186 13.41 -16.84 4.68
CA CYS A 186 12.18 -17.34 5.31
C CYS A 186 11.33 -18.27 4.43
N ASN A 187 11.66 -18.46 3.15
CA ASN A 187 10.83 -19.23 2.18
C ASN A 187 9.32 -18.88 2.22
N LEU A 188 9.02 -17.58 2.31
CA LEU A 188 7.69 -17.05 2.62
C LEU A 188 6.57 -17.42 1.62
N ILE A 189 6.93 -17.84 0.40
CA ILE A 189 5.95 -18.23 -0.62
C ILE A 189 5.36 -19.60 -0.26
N GLU A 190 6.20 -20.55 0.14
CA GLU A 190 5.78 -21.91 0.49
C GLU A 190 5.29 -22.00 1.94
N HIS A 191 5.83 -21.15 2.83
CA HIS A 191 5.51 -21.15 4.26
C HIS A 191 5.16 -19.73 4.75
N PRO A 192 4.05 -19.13 4.28
CA PRO A 192 3.61 -17.84 4.79
C PRO A 192 3.22 -17.95 6.27
N SER A 193 3.35 -16.84 7.01
CA SER A 193 2.97 -16.74 8.42
C SER A 193 2.26 -15.40 8.66
N LEU A 194 1.64 -15.23 9.84
CA LEU A 194 1.06 -13.94 10.23
C LEU A 194 2.11 -12.81 10.22
N MET A 195 3.34 -13.10 10.62
CA MET A 195 4.44 -12.13 10.60
C MET A 195 4.80 -11.71 9.18
N HIS A 196 4.76 -12.62 8.21
CA HIS A 196 4.98 -12.28 6.81
C HIS A 196 3.89 -11.34 6.25
N ILE A 197 2.63 -11.55 6.63
CA ILE A 197 1.51 -10.67 6.25
C ILE A 197 1.73 -9.27 6.86
N GLN A 198 2.03 -9.19 8.15
CA GLN A 198 2.31 -7.93 8.84
C GLN A 198 3.52 -7.21 8.23
N THR A 199 4.60 -7.93 7.93
CA THR A 199 5.81 -7.37 7.30
C THR A 199 5.48 -6.76 5.94
N SER A 200 4.65 -7.44 5.14
CA SER A 200 4.22 -6.95 3.83
C SER A 200 3.31 -5.72 3.94
N PHE A 201 2.46 -5.66 4.96
CA PHE A 201 1.70 -4.46 5.28
C PHE A 201 2.61 -3.27 5.64
N PHE A 202 3.65 -3.47 6.45
CA PHE A 202 4.60 -2.40 6.77
C PHE A 202 5.42 -1.95 5.56
N LEU A 203 5.82 -2.87 4.68
CA LEU A 203 6.44 -2.51 3.41
C LEU A 203 5.49 -1.69 2.53
N HIS A 204 4.21 -2.06 2.44
CA HIS A 204 3.20 -1.23 1.79
C HIS A 204 3.17 0.19 2.37
N ALA A 205 3.07 0.32 3.69
CA ALA A 205 3.00 1.63 4.35
C ALA A 205 4.25 2.48 4.12
N ALA A 206 5.44 1.86 4.14
CA ALA A 206 6.70 2.55 3.84
C ALA A 206 6.73 3.05 2.39
N PHE A 207 6.44 2.18 1.42
CA PHE A 207 6.42 2.56 0.01
C PHE A 207 5.33 3.58 -0.33
N PHE A 208 4.18 3.52 0.36
CA PHE A 208 3.12 4.52 0.24
C PHE A 208 3.61 5.89 0.70
N SER A 209 4.27 5.96 1.86
CA SER A 209 4.85 7.20 2.41
C SER A 209 5.93 7.80 1.50
N MET A 210 6.64 6.95 0.76
CA MET A 210 7.63 7.36 -0.23
C MET A 210 7.05 7.69 -1.62
N ASN A 211 5.72 7.73 -1.78
CA ASN A 211 5.04 7.92 -3.08
C ASN A 211 5.40 6.88 -4.16
N LYS A 212 5.83 5.67 -3.77
CA LYS A 212 6.16 4.57 -4.68
C LYS A 212 4.92 3.68 -4.90
N ASP A 213 3.90 4.22 -5.59
CA ASP A 213 2.56 3.62 -5.72
C ASP A 213 2.56 2.15 -6.19
N ASN A 214 3.37 1.80 -7.20
CA ASN A 214 3.43 0.42 -7.69
C ASN A 214 3.96 -0.56 -6.65
N SER A 215 4.98 -0.16 -5.88
CA SER A 215 5.53 -0.96 -4.79
C SER A 215 4.54 -1.06 -3.65
N ALA A 216 3.92 0.06 -3.25
CA ALA A 216 2.89 0.07 -2.23
C ALA A 216 1.74 -0.89 -2.58
N TRP A 217 1.24 -0.83 -3.82
CA TRP A 217 0.19 -1.73 -4.29
C TRP A 217 0.63 -3.20 -4.30
N TYR A 218 1.85 -3.49 -4.77
CA TYR A 218 2.39 -4.85 -4.78
C TYR A 218 2.39 -5.46 -3.38
N TYR A 219 2.96 -4.77 -2.39
CA TYR A 219 3.08 -5.31 -1.03
C TYR A 219 1.74 -5.43 -0.30
N LEU A 220 0.77 -4.55 -0.60
CA LEU A 220 -0.60 -4.71 -0.10
C LEU A 220 -1.25 -5.98 -0.64
N GLN A 221 -1.09 -6.23 -1.94
CA GLN A 221 -1.63 -7.42 -2.60
C GLN A 221 -0.88 -8.69 -2.21
N GLU A 222 0.41 -8.60 -1.91
CA GLU A 222 1.20 -9.69 -1.33
C GLU A 222 0.66 -10.09 0.05
N ALA A 223 0.42 -9.10 0.93
CA ALA A 223 -0.17 -9.32 2.24
C ALA A 223 -1.55 -10.00 2.16
N ILE A 224 -2.44 -9.49 1.29
CA ILE A 224 -3.77 -10.07 1.05
C ILE A 224 -3.66 -11.49 0.49
N THR A 225 -2.73 -11.74 -0.43
CA THR A 225 -2.53 -13.07 -1.01
C THR A 225 -2.08 -14.06 0.06
N MET A 226 -1.11 -13.72 0.90
CA MET A 226 -0.69 -14.60 2.01
C MET A 226 -1.80 -14.82 3.03
N LEU A 227 -2.57 -13.77 3.35
CA LEU A 227 -3.74 -13.87 4.22
C LEU A 227 -4.77 -14.88 3.67
N GLN A 228 -5.00 -14.87 2.36
CA GLN A 228 -5.89 -15.81 1.69
C GLN A 228 -5.31 -17.23 1.65
N THR A 229 -4.00 -17.38 1.42
CA THR A 229 -3.30 -18.67 1.47
C THR A 229 -3.43 -19.34 2.84
N LEU A 230 -3.33 -18.56 3.93
CA LEU A 230 -3.53 -19.03 5.30
C LEU A 230 -5.00 -19.14 5.72
N ARG A 231 -5.95 -18.83 4.82
CA ARG A 231 -7.40 -18.85 5.08
C ARG A 231 -7.82 -18.01 6.29
N LEU A 232 -7.06 -16.97 6.64
CA LEU A 232 -7.39 -16.06 7.76
C LEU A 232 -8.54 -15.10 7.44
N HIS A 233 -9.10 -15.18 6.23
CA HIS A 233 -10.34 -14.52 5.84
C HIS A 233 -11.57 -15.39 6.12
N GLU A 234 -11.41 -16.62 6.61
CA GLU A 234 -12.52 -17.54 6.86
C GLU A 234 -12.74 -17.71 8.37
N GLU A 235 -14.00 -17.67 8.79
CA GLU A 235 -14.37 -17.84 10.22
C GLU A 235 -13.98 -19.21 10.77
N THR A 236 -14.07 -20.24 9.94
CA THR A 236 -13.76 -21.64 10.30
C THR A 236 -12.32 -21.82 10.74
N THR A 237 -11.38 -21.03 10.20
CA THR A 237 -9.96 -21.07 10.60
C THR A 237 -9.78 -20.72 12.08
N TYR A 238 -10.66 -19.89 12.65
CA TYR A 238 -10.62 -19.47 14.05
C TYR A 238 -11.42 -20.36 15.00
N ILE A 239 -12.14 -21.36 14.48
CA ILE A 239 -12.96 -22.29 15.27
C ILE A 239 -12.31 -23.68 15.26
N ASP A 240 -11.93 -24.14 14.07
CA ASP A 240 -11.51 -25.53 13.83
C ASP A 240 -10.01 -25.65 13.47
N GLY A 241 -9.28 -24.53 13.36
CA GLY A 241 -7.87 -24.50 12.99
C GLY A 241 -6.91 -24.85 14.13
N ASP A 242 -5.69 -25.28 13.80
CA ASP A 242 -4.66 -25.65 14.79
C ASP A 242 -4.35 -24.48 15.74
N ASP A 243 -4.27 -23.26 15.20
CA ASP A 243 -4.00 -22.03 15.95
C ASP A 243 -5.25 -21.38 16.59
N ALA A 244 -6.44 -21.98 16.42
CA ALA A 244 -7.69 -21.46 17.00
C ALA A 244 -7.64 -21.39 18.54
N SER A 245 -6.78 -22.21 19.15
CA SER A 245 -6.56 -22.23 20.59
C SER A 245 -5.66 -21.11 21.12
N ASP A 246 -4.92 -20.39 20.26
CA ASP A 246 -4.09 -19.25 20.66
C ASP A 246 -4.90 -17.93 20.54
N PRO A 247 -5.37 -17.36 21.66
CA PRO A 247 -6.18 -16.14 21.64
C PRO A 247 -5.39 -14.91 21.14
N VAL A 248 -4.06 -14.92 21.28
CA VAL A 248 -3.21 -13.82 20.80
C VAL A 248 -3.12 -13.88 19.28
N PHE A 249 -2.88 -15.06 18.72
CA PHE A 249 -2.89 -15.26 17.27
C PHE A 249 -4.24 -14.85 16.66
N VAL A 250 -5.35 -15.38 17.17
CA VAL A 250 -6.70 -15.08 16.67
C VAL A 250 -6.96 -13.57 16.66
N LYS A 251 -6.66 -12.90 17.78
CA LYS A 251 -6.82 -11.45 17.92
C LYS A 251 -6.07 -10.67 16.84
N TYR A 252 -4.78 -10.96 16.63
CA TYR A 252 -3.96 -10.20 15.69
C TYR A 252 -4.19 -10.59 14.23
N ALA A 253 -4.53 -11.85 13.95
CA ALA A 253 -4.95 -12.30 12.62
C ALA A 253 -6.23 -11.58 12.16
N GLN A 254 -7.26 -11.51 13.01
CA GLN A 254 -8.49 -10.77 12.71
C GLN A 254 -8.22 -9.26 12.52
N ARG A 255 -7.36 -8.67 13.35
CA ARG A 255 -6.98 -7.25 13.19
C ARG A 255 -6.25 -6.99 11.89
N VAL A 256 -5.33 -7.87 11.48
CA VAL A 256 -4.62 -7.77 10.20
C VAL A 256 -5.60 -7.87 9.03
N PHE A 257 -6.58 -8.80 9.07
CA PHE A 257 -7.64 -8.87 8.07
C PHE A 257 -8.36 -7.52 7.91
N TRP A 258 -8.82 -6.94 9.01
CA TRP A 258 -9.57 -5.69 8.98
C TRP A 258 -8.74 -4.47 8.60
N VAL A 259 -7.46 -4.42 8.99
CA VAL A 259 -6.53 -3.37 8.52
C VAL A 259 -6.32 -3.48 7.01
N LEU A 260 -6.11 -4.68 6.48
CA LEU A 260 -5.98 -4.89 5.03
C LEU A 260 -7.29 -4.55 4.30
N PHE A 261 -8.45 -4.86 4.89
CA PHE A 261 -9.77 -4.56 4.35
C PHE A 261 -9.99 -3.06 4.15
N ILE A 262 -9.67 -2.26 5.18
CA ILE A 262 -9.76 -0.80 5.14
C ILE A 262 -8.73 -0.24 4.14
N THR A 263 -7.49 -0.68 4.24
CA THR A 263 -6.36 -0.17 3.44
C THR A 263 -6.58 -0.43 1.95
N GLU A 264 -7.05 -1.63 1.57
CA GLU A 264 -7.35 -1.96 0.17
C GLU A 264 -8.44 -1.06 -0.41
N ARG A 265 -9.51 -0.78 0.34
CA ARG A 265 -10.61 0.09 -0.10
C ARG A 265 -10.18 1.53 -0.22
N ALA A 266 -9.47 2.06 0.78
CA ALA A 266 -8.92 3.40 0.72
C ALA A 266 -8.03 3.57 -0.52
N TYR A 267 -7.09 2.65 -0.72
CA TYR A 267 -6.16 2.70 -1.84
C TYR A 267 -6.88 2.53 -3.19
N ALA A 268 -7.88 1.65 -3.27
CA ALA A 268 -8.71 1.45 -4.45
C ALA A 268 -9.47 2.71 -4.87
N LEU A 269 -10.07 3.42 -3.91
CA LEU A 269 -10.75 4.68 -4.16
C LEU A 269 -9.78 5.78 -4.60
N GLN A 270 -8.62 5.89 -3.95
CA GLN A 270 -7.62 6.92 -4.26
C GLN A 270 -6.93 6.71 -5.62
N ARG A 271 -6.71 5.47 -6.03
CA ARG A 271 -5.87 5.13 -7.21
C ARG A 271 -6.63 4.40 -8.33
N ASN A 272 -7.96 4.33 -8.26
CA ASN A 272 -8.82 3.61 -9.21
C ASN A 272 -8.37 2.15 -9.41
N ARG A 273 -8.12 1.43 -8.31
CA ARG A 273 -7.73 0.02 -8.33
C ARG A 273 -8.94 -0.89 -8.04
N PRO A 274 -8.95 -2.14 -8.52
CA PRO A 274 -9.93 -3.13 -8.07
C PRO A 274 -9.63 -3.60 -6.64
N ILE A 275 -10.64 -4.14 -5.95
CA ILE A 275 -10.48 -4.79 -4.64
C ILE A 275 -10.62 -6.32 -4.76
N ARG A 276 -10.02 -7.06 -3.83
CA ARG A 276 -10.12 -8.53 -3.76
C ARG A 276 -10.66 -9.03 -2.42
N LEU A 277 -10.43 -8.29 -1.33
CA LEU A 277 -10.80 -8.74 0.00
C LEU A 277 -12.28 -8.48 0.28
N GLN A 278 -13.04 -9.58 0.37
CA GLN A 278 -14.47 -9.57 0.68
C GLN A 278 -14.71 -9.48 2.18
N GLU A 279 -15.88 -9.00 2.57
CA GLU A 279 -16.30 -8.94 3.97
C GLU A 279 -16.79 -10.31 4.44
N THR A 280 -15.87 -11.17 4.84
CA THR A 280 -16.16 -12.57 5.22
C THR A 280 -16.12 -12.82 6.72
N LEU A 281 -15.45 -11.95 7.49
CA LEU A 281 -15.39 -12.03 8.94
C LEU A 281 -16.45 -11.15 9.59
N LYS A 282 -16.92 -11.57 10.76
CA LYS A 282 -17.71 -10.76 11.67
C LYS A 282 -16.84 -9.70 12.32
N LEU A 283 -17.48 -8.60 12.73
CA LEU A 283 -16.83 -7.60 13.55
C LEU A 283 -16.47 -8.22 14.91
N PRO A 284 -15.21 -8.12 15.38
CA PRO A 284 -14.85 -8.69 16.66
C PRO A 284 -15.48 -7.90 17.81
N ASP A 285 -15.85 -8.61 18.88
CA ASP A 285 -16.40 -7.99 20.08
C ASP A 285 -15.31 -7.22 20.84
N VAL A 286 -15.68 -6.06 21.39
CA VAL A 286 -14.80 -5.29 22.28
C VAL A 286 -14.89 -5.92 23.68
N ASN A 287 -13.77 -6.47 24.17
CA ASN A 287 -13.66 -6.79 25.59
C ASN A 287 -13.41 -5.49 26.39
N PRO A 288 -14.38 -4.99 27.18
CA PRO A 288 -14.24 -3.71 27.88
C PRO A 288 -13.14 -3.71 28.94
N MET A 289 -12.73 -4.90 29.40
CA MET A 289 -11.68 -5.08 30.40
C MET A 289 -10.27 -5.13 29.79
N SER A 290 -10.16 -5.13 28.45
CA SER A 290 -8.88 -5.14 27.76
C SER A 290 -8.21 -3.77 27.83
N SER A 291 -6.90 -3.74 28.06
CA SER A 291 -6.11 -2.50 28.08
C SER A 291 -6.12 -1.73 26.74
N ASP A 292 -6.53 -2.38 25.65
CA ASP A 292 -6.66 -1.79 24.33
C ASP A 292 -8.11 -1.59 23.87
N ALA A 293 -9.09 -1.67 24.79
CA ALA A 293 -10.51 -1.52 24.47
C ALA A 293 -10.84 -0.17 23.81
N GLU A 294 -10.25 0.92 24.32
CA GLU A 294 -10.42 2.28 23.78
C GLU A 294 -9.91 2.38 22.34
N ILE A 295 -8.69 1.89 22.10
CA ILE A 295 -8.08 1.83 20.77
C ILE A 295 -8.95 0.98 19.83
N PHE A 296 -9.43 -0.16 20.31
CA PHE A 296 -10.18 -1.08 19.47
C PHE A 296 -11.53 -0.50 19.04
N ARG A 297 -12.17 0.36 19.85
CA ARG A 297 -13.42 1.04 19.49
C ARG A 297 -13.27 1.91 18.24
N GLY A 298 -12.22 2.74 18.20
CA GLY A 298 -11.95 3.59 17.04
C GLY A 298 -11.64 2.78 15.78
N PHE A 299 -10.96 1.64 15.95
CA PHE A 299 -10.71 0.73 14.84
C PHE A 299 -12.01 0.13 14.28
N LEU A 300 -12.97 -0.29 15.12
CA LEU A 300 -14.27 -0.78 14.67
C LEU A 300 -15.11 0.29 13.95
N ASP A 301 -15.06 1.52 14.42
CA ASP A 301 -15.72 2.66 13.78
C ASP A 301 -15.12 2.93 12.39
N LEU A 302 -13.79 2.82 12.24
CA LEU A 302 -13.11 2.95 10.96
C LEU A 302 -13.51 1.81 10.00
N ILE A 303 -13.57 0.56 10.47
CA ILE A 303 -14.08 -0.56 9.65
C ILE A 303 -15.49 -0.22 9.15
N SER A 304 -16.36 0.25 10.04
CA SER A 304 -17.75 0.57 9.73
C SER A 304 -17.90 1.67 8.66
N LEU A 305 -16.99 2.66 8.65
CA LEU A 305 -16.95 3.68 7.58
C LEU A 305 -16.63 3.09 6.20
N PHE A 306 -15.72 2.11 6.13
CA PHE A 306 -15.24 1.56 4.86
C PHE A 306 -16.06 0.37 4.34
N ARG A 307 -16.82 -0.34 5.19
CA ARG A 307 -17.67 -1.48 4.79
C ARG A 307 -18.61 -1.21 3.61
N PRO A 308 -19.30 -0.06 3.52
CA PRO A 308 -20.19 0.21 2.39
C PRO A 308 -19.50 0.28 1.02
N PHE A 309 -18.17 0.46 0.99
CA PHE A 309 -17.38 0.58 -0.23
C PHE A 309 -16.93 -0.81 -0.71
N GLY A 310 -17.92 -1.67 -1.00
CA GLY A 310 -17.73 -3.02 -1.51
C GLY A 310 -17.46 -3.09 -3.01
N GLN A 311 -17.44 -4.32 -3.55
CA GLN A 311 -17.08 -4.59 -4.95
C GLN A 311 -17.99 -3.87 -5.94
N ASP A 312 -19.30 -3.81 -5.67
CA ASP A 312 -20.26 -3.11 -6.51
C ASP A 312 -19.96 -1.61 -6.59
N PHE A 313 -19.68 -0.96 -5.45
CA PHE A 313 -19.30 0.45 -5.43
C PHE A 313 -17.98 0.69 -6.17
N ILE A 314 -16.95 -0.09 -5.88
CA ILE A 314 -15.63 0.05 -6.53
C ILE A 314 -15.71 -0.18 -8.04
N SER A 315 -16.56 -1.10 -8.50
CA SER A 315 -16.76 -1.31 -9.93
C SER A 315 -17.37 -0.09 -10.62
N GLN A 316 -18.36 0.55 -10.00
CA GLN A 316 -18.98 1.78 -10.49
C GLN A 316 -18.02 2.97 -10.43
N TRP A 317 -17.18 3.03 -9.38
CA TRP A 317 -16.15 4.04 -9.22
C TRP A 317 -15.11 3.98 -10.35
N ASN A 318 -14.60 2.79 -10.66
CA ASN A 318 -13.58 2.60 -11.69
C ASN A 318 -14.14 2.71 -13.11
N SER A 319 -15.45 2.52 -13.30
CA SER A 319 -16.11 2.56 -14.61
C SER A 319 -17.54 3.10 -14.47
N PRO A 320 -17.70 4.43 -14.33
CA PRO A 320 -18.99 5.04 -14.13
C PRO A 320 -19.86 4.89 -15.39
N ALA A 321 -20.85 4.00 -15.32
CA ALA A 321 -21.89 3.85 -16.33
C ALA A 321 -23.04 4.85 -16.11
N SER A 322 -23.87 5.03 -17.14
CA SER A 322 -25.09 5.85 -17.11
C SER A 322 -25.97 5.49 -15.90
N SER A 323 -26.46 6.52 -15.21
CA SER A 323 -27.24 6.38 -13.97
C SER A 323 -28.55 5.63 -14.17
N THR A 324 -28.84 4.68 -13.27
CA THR A 324 -30.19 4.13 -13.08
C THR A 324 -30.90 4.79 -11.89
N SER A 325 -32.23 4.65 -11.78
CA SER A 325 -32.97 5.14 -10.60
C SER A 325 -32.54 4.44 -9.30
N THR A 326 -32.15 3.16 -9.39
CA THR A 326 -31.61 2.38 -8.26
C THR A 326 -30.25 2.94 -7.79
N ASP A 327 -29.41 3.40 -8.71
CA ASP A 327 -28.11 4.02 -8.37
C ASP A 327 -28.31 5.26 -7.50
N PHE A 328 -29.30 6.11 -7.83
CA PHE A 328 -29.59 7.32 -7.07
C PHE A 328 -29.97 7.02 -5.61
N ALA A 329 -30.91 6.09 -5.39
CA ALA A 329 -31.36 5.72 -4.05
C ALA A 329 -30.22 5.16 -3.19
N ASN A 330 -29.34 4.34 -3.80
CA ASN A 330 -28.17 3.77 -3.12
C ASN A 330 -27.15 4.84 -2.75
N LEU A 331 -26.84 5.77 -3.67
CA LEU A 331 -25.89 6.86 -3.42
C LEU A 331 -26.42 7.85 -2.38
N PHE A 332 -27.71 8.20 -2.44
CA PHE A 332 -28.37 9.02 -1.42
C PHE A 332 -28.29 8.36 -0.04
N ARG A 333 -28.64 7.08 0.06
CA ARG A 333 -28.56 6.31 1.31
C ARG A 333 -27.15 6.29 1.86
N LEU A 334 -26.15 6.11 1.00
CA LEU A 334 -24.75 6.08 1.40
C LEU A 334 -24.29 7.46 1.92
N GLN A 335 -24.62 8.55 1.24
CA GLN A 335 -24.31 9.88 1.76
C GLN A 335 -25.01 10.17 3.10
N TYR A 336 -26.27 9.78 3.23
CA TYR A 336 -27.02 9.94 4.47
C TYR A 336 -26.37 9.16 5.63
N LEU A 337 -25.97 7.92 5.37
CA LEU A 337 -25.24 7.09 6.33
C LEU A 337 -23.93 7.77 6.76
N LEU A 338 -23.15 8.30 5.81
CA LEU A 338 -21.91 9.01 6.13
C LEU A 338 -22.16 10.28 6.93
N LYS A 339 -23.16 11.11 6.58
CA LYS A 339 -23.51 12.34 7.29
C LYS A 339 -23.85 12.09 8.76
N HIS A 340 -24.53 10.98 9.06
CA HIS A 340 -24.97 10.63 10.42
C HIS A 340 -24.08 9.61 11.13
N SER A 341 -22.99 9.16 10.50
CA SER A 341 -22.00 8.28 11.12
C SER A 341 -21.17 9.03 12.17
N LEU A 342 -20.65 8.30 13.17
CA LEU A 342 -19.76 8.83 14.22
C LEU A 342 -20.38 10.00 15.04
N PRO A 343 -21.54 9.79 15.69
CA PRO A 343 -22.24 10.88 16.41
C PRO A 343 -21.52 11.34 17.69
N ASN A 344 -20.71 10.47 18.31
CA ASN A 344 -19.94 10.82 19.51
C ASN A 344 -18.56 10.15 19.47
N LEU A 345 -17.51 10.97 19.58
CA LEU A 345 -16.12 10.53 19.58
C LEU A 345 -15.36 10.87 20.87
N SER A 346 -16.05 11.27 21.95
CA SER A 346 -15.42 11.69 23.21
C SER A 346 -14.49 10.65 23.84
N ASN A 347 -14.77 9.37 23.61
CA ASN A 347 -14.04 8.24 24.19
C ASN A 347 -12.94 7.70 23.26
N HIS A 348 -12.59 8.43 22.20
CA HIS A 348 -11.53 8.07 21.27
C HIS A 348 -10.27 8.90 21.51
N SER A 349 -9.11 8.31 21.27
CA SER A 349 -7.86 9.07 21.25
C SER A 349 -7.90 10.17 20.18
N GLN A 350 -7.22 11.29 20.41
CA GLN A 350 -7.19 12.40 19.44
C GLN A 350 -6.69 11.98 18.05
N VAL A 351 -5.73 11.03 18.01
CA VAL A 351 -5.21 10.44 16.76
C VAL A 351 -6.31 9.73 15.97
N GLN A 352 -7.17 8.98 16.66
CA GLN A 352 -8.31 8.30 16.04
C GLN A 352 -9.44 9.27 15.67
N GLN A 353 -9.68 10.30 16.48
CA GLN A 353 -10.64 11.34 16.14
C GLN A 353 -10.25 12.02 14.82
N ALA A 354 -8.97 12.35 14.64
CA ALA A 354 -8.45 12.90 13.40
C ALA A 354 -8.74 11.98 12.21
N ASP A 355 -8.33 10.71 12.29
CA ASP A 355 -8.50 9.75 11.20
C ASP A 355 -9.97 9.53 10.84
N LEU A 356 -10.81 9.29 11.84
CA LEU A 356 -12.23 9.00 11.65
C LEU A 356 -12.97 10.18 11.03
N LEU A 357 -12.76 11.40 11.56
CA LEU A 357 -13.44 12.60 11.07
C LEU A 357 -13.00 12.95 9.65
N ILE A 358 -11.68 12.95 9.37
CA ILE A 358 -11.19 13.24 8.02
C ILE A 358 -11.57 12.14 7.03
N SER A 359 -11.47 10.86 7.42
CA SER A 359 -11.92 9.74 6.58
C SER A 359 -13.40 9.86 6.23
N ARG A 360 -14.26 10.20 7.20
CA ARG A 360 -15.69 10.43 6.94
C ARG A 360 -15.92 11.55 5.93
N GLN A 361 -15.22 12.68 6.08
CA GLN A 361 -15.36 13.81 5.15
C GLN A 361 -14.86 13.46 3.74
N TRP A 362 -13.74 12.77 3.64
CA TRP A 362 -13.20 12.31 2.37
C TRP A 362 -14.12 11.29 1.68
N LEU A 363 -14.68 10.33 2.41
CA LEU A 363 -15.64 9.37 1.85
C LEU A 363 -16.91 10.06 1.34
N LYS A 364 -17.38 11.15 1.99
CA LYS A 364 -18.48 11.97 1.46
C LYS A 364 -18.11 12.62 0.12
N ILE A 365 -16.87 13.07 -0.07
CA ILE A 365 -16.36 13.58 -1.35
C ILE A 365 -16.28 12.47 -2.40
N VAL A 366 -15.81 11.28 -2.04
CA VAL A 366 -15.78 10.13 -2.95
C VAL A 366 -17.17 9.83 -3.51
N VAL A 367 -18.18 9.74 -2.63
CA VAL A 367 -19.56 9.49 -3.06
C VAL A 367 -20.09 10.67 -3.88
N TRP A 368 -19.81 11.91 -3.47
CA TRP A 368 -20.20 13.10 -4.21
C TRP A 368 -19.62 13.13 -5.63
N LYS A 369 -18.34 12.79 -5.82
CA LYS A 369 -17.70 12.71 -7.14
C LYS A 369 -18.37 11.68 -8.03
N LEU A 370 -18.74 10.53 -7.46
CA LEU A 370 -19.49 9.51 -8.20
C LEU A 370 -20.88 10.04 -8.61
N CYS A 371 -21.60 10.71 -7.70
CA CYS A 371 -22.86 11.38 -8.01
C CYS A 371 -22.71 12.44 -9.11
N ALA A 372 -21.64 13.23 -9.08
CA ALA A 372 -21.33 14.23 -10.10
C ALA A 372 -21.08 13.57 -11.47
N SER A 373 -20.28 12.50 -11.51
CA SER A 373 -20.02 11.74 -12.74
C SER A 373 -21.29 11.14 -13.36
N LYS A 374 -22.25 10.76 -12.52
CA LYS A 374 -23.57 10.24 -12.91
C LYS A 374 -24.61 11.34 -13.16
N ARG A 375 -24.27 12.61 -12.93
CA ARG A 375 -25.14 13.80 -13.11
C ARG A 375 -26.46 13.73 -12.32
N VAL A 376 -26.39 13.22 -11.09
CA VAL A 376 -27.57 13.05 -10.22
C VAL A 376 -27.63 14.08 -9.07
N LEU A 377 -26.79 15.11 -9.12
CA LEU A 377 -26.73 16.17 -8.11
C LEU A 377 -27.75 17.28 -8.41
N SER A 378 -28.34 17.84 -7.36
CA SER A 378 -29.21 19.00 -7.42
C SER A 378 -28.41 20.30 -7.24
N THR A 379 -29.01 21.44 -7.58
CA THR A 379 -28.47 22.78 -7.24
C THR A 379 -29.04 23.30 -5.92
N ALA A 380 -29.43 22.39 -5.01
CA ALA A 380 -29.93 22.75 -3.68
C ALA A 380 -28.82 23.38 -2.82
N ASN A 381 -29.16 23.83 -1.61
CA ASN A 381 -28.18 24.42 -0.68
C ASN A 381 -27.03 23.44 -0.34
N SER A 382 -25.93 23.97 0.20
CA SER A 382 -24.74 23.19 0.53
C SER A 382 -24.93 22.18 1.67
N GLU A 383 -26.05 22.19 2.39
CA GLU A 383 -26.33 21.26 3.48
C GLU A 383 -27.01 19.96 3.02
N ASP A 384 -27.58 19.98 1.81
CA ASP A 384 -28.15 18.81 1.15
C ASP A 384 -27.03 17.86 0.68
N VAL A 385 -27.15 16.59 1.11
CA VAL A 385 -26.20 15.53 0.82
C VAL A 385 -26.07 15.18 -0.67
N MET A 386 -27.07 15.56 -1.48
CA MET A 386 -27.06 15.40 -2.93
C MET A 386 -26.92 16.72 -3.69
N SER A 387 -26.46 17.79 -3.03
CA SER A 387 -26.20 19.06 -3.68
C SER A 387 -24.85 19.08 -4.41
N LEU A 388 -24.81 19.79 -5.54
CA LEU A 388 -23.58 20.19 -6.21
C LEU A 388 -22.66 21.01 -5.28
N HIS A 389 -23.24 21.77 -4.35
CA HIS A 389 -22.50 22.61 -3.39
C HIS A 389 -22.05 21.87 -2.12
N TYR A 390 -22.33 20.57 -1.99
CA TYR A 390 -21.98 19.80 -0.80
C TYR A 390 -20.49 19.84 -0.40
N PRO A 391 -19.51 19.89 -1.34
CA PRO A 391 -18.09 20.04 -1.00
C PRO A 391 -17.77 21.24 -0.11
N ALA A 392 -18.54 22.33 -0.21
CA ALA A 392 -18.34 23.50 0.65
C ALA A 392 -18.68 23.21 2.12
N SER A 393 -19.74 22.45 2.40
CA SER A 393 -20.07 22.00 3.76
C SER A 393 -19.02 21.02 4.28
N ILE A 394 -18.59 20.06 3.44
CA ILE A 394 -17.56 19.08 3.81
C ILE A 394 -16.22 19.76 4.14
N ALA A 395 -15.79 20.73 3.34
CA ALA A 395 -14.53 21.43 3.57
C ALA A 395 -14.60 22.30 4.84
N ARG A 396 -15.73 22.95 5.12
CA ARG A 396 -15.95 23.66 6.40
C ARG A 396 -15.83 22.71 7.59
N ASP A 397 -16.39 21.51 7.50
CA ASP A 397 -16.23 20.50 8.56
C ASP A 397 -14.75 20.13 8.76
N ILE A 398 -13.96 19.97 7.69
CA ILE A 398 -12.51 19.70 7.81
C ILE A 398 -11.79 20.84 8.51
N VAL A 399 -12.11 22.09 8.17
CA VAL A 399 -11.56 23.27 8.85
C VAL A 399 -11.88 23.24 10.34
N MET A 400 -13.13 22.95 10.73
CA MET A 400 -13.50 22.81 12.15
C MET A 400 -12.73 21.67 12.84
N VAL A 401 -12.62 20.50 12.20
CA VAL A 401 -11.85 19.36 12.73
C VAL A 401 -10.40 19.75 12.96
N SER A 402 -9.80 20.50 12.02
CA SER A 402 -8.43 20.99 12.14
C SER A 402 -8.23 21.93 13.33
N GLN A 403 -9.27 22.65 13.76
CA GLN A 403 -9.21 23.55 14.92
C GLN A 403 -9.42 22.82 16.24
N LEU A 404 -10.23 21.75 16.25
CA LEU A 404 -10.60 20.99 17.45
C LEU A 404 -9.58 19.91 17.83
N VAL A 405 -8.79 19.44 16.86
CA VAL A 405 -7.82 18.35 17.05
C VAL A 405 -6.39 18.90 16.97
N PRO A 406 -5.45 18.47 17.84
CA PRO A 406 -4.08 18.98 17.84
C PRO A 406 -3.25 18.50 16.63
N THR A 407 -2.23 19.28 16.24
CA THR A 407 -1.33 18.96 15.10
C THR A 407 -0.73 17.56 15.21
N GLN A 408 -0.29 17.17 16.41
CA GLN A 408 0.38 15.88 16.63
C GLN A 408 -0.51 14.69 16.30
N ALA A 409 -1.84 14.84 16.42
CA ALA A 409 -2.78 13.80 16.03
C ALA A 409 -2.84 13.63 14.51
N PHE A 410 -2.71 14.71 13.74
CA PHE A 410 -2.63 14.67 12.28
C PHE A 410 -1.27 14.12 11.80
N GLU A 411 -0.17 14.54 12.42
CA GLU A 411 1.19 14.05 12.15
C GLU A 411 1.29 12.53 12.37
N ALA A 412 0.68 12.00 13.43
CA ALA A 412 0.64 10.56 13.69
C ALA A 412 -0.04 9.75 12.58
N ASN A 413 -1.03 10.32 11.89
CA ASN A 413 -1.69 9.68 10.75
C ASN A 413 -0.82 9.66 9.48
N GLY A 414 0.10 10.62 9.34
CA GLY A 414 1.04 10.71 8.21
C GLY A 414 0.36 11.07 6.88
N ILE A 415 1.01 10.76 5.76
CA ILE A 415 0.61 11.26 4.42
C ILE A 415 -0.83 10.90 4.02
N GLY A 416 -1.38 9.79 4.53
CA GLY A 416 -2.71 9.31 4.16
C GLY A 416 -3.84 10.30 4.49
N ILE A 417 -3.76 11.01 5.62
CA ILE A 417 -4.76 12.04 5.97
C ILE A 417 -4.61 13.30 5.11
N VAL A 418 -3.37 13.60 4.69
CA VAL A 418 -3.06 14.73 3.81
C VAL A 418 -3.66 14.53 2.44
N GLU A 419 -3.50 13.35 1.85
CA GLU A 419 -4.10 13.02 0.55
C GLU A 419 -5.63 13.16 0.59
N LYS A 420 -6.26 12.75 1.71
CA LYS A 420 -7.71 12.87 1.92
C LYS A 420 -8.16 14.34 1.95
N VAL A 421 -7.47 15.20 2.71
CA VAL A 421 -7.77 16.64 2.79
C VAL A 421 -7.49 17.35 1.46
N PHE A 422 -6.37 17.02 0.82
CA PHE A 422 -6.02 17.51 -0.51
C PHE A 422 -7.13 17.21 -1.52
N ASP A 423 -7.70 16.00 -1.48
CA ASP A 423 -8.77 15.61 -2.41
C ASP A 423 -10.08 16.40 -2.18
N VAL A 424 -10.37 16.73 -0.92
CA VAL A 424 -11.50 17.61 -0.57
C VAL A 424 -11.25 19.03 -1.06
N GLY A 425 -10.05 19.59 -0.81
CA GLY A 425 -9.67 20.91 -1.30
C GLY A 425 -9.72 21.02 -2.82
N CYS A 426 -9.23 19.99 -3.52
CA CYS A 426 -9.34 19.91 -4.98
C CYS A 426 -10.79 19.93 -5.46
N SER A 427 -11.68 19.22 -4.79
CA SER A 427 -13.11 19.16 -5.15
C SER A 427 -13.81 20.50 -4.89
N LEU A 428 -13.41 21.23 -3.86
CA LEU A 428 -13.89 22.57 -3.58
C LEU A 428 -13.44 23.58 -4.64
N ALA A 429 -12.18 23.52 -5.06
CA ALA A 429 -11.65 24.36 -6.14
C ALA A 429 -12.31 24.05 -7.49
N ASP A 430 -12.60 22.78 -7.79
CA ASP A 430 -13.39 22.40 -8.98
C ASP A 430 -14.79 23.01 -8.94
N LEU A 431 -15.47 22.98 -7.79
CA LEU A 431 -16.77 23.61 -7.61
C LEU A 431 -16.72 25.12 -7.87
N LEU A 432 -15.72 25.82 -7.32
CA LEU A 432 -15.53 27.26 -7.53
C LEU A 432 -15.29 27.62 -9.00
N SER A 433 -14.62 26.73 -9.74
CA SER A 433 -14.38 26.91 -11.18
C SER A 433 -15.65 26.77 -12.02
N LEU A 434 -16.69 26.09 -11.49
CA LEU A 434 -17.96 25.84 -12.19
C LEU A 434 -19.05 26.87 -11.86
N VAL A 435 -18.95 27.58 -10.73
CA VAL A 435 -19.99 28.49 -10.23
C VAL A 435 -19.48 29.93 -10.24
N PRO A 436 -20.12 30.86 -10.98
CA PRO A 436 -19.72 32.26 -11.00
C PRO A 436 -19.67 32.88 -9.60
N LEU A 437 -18.64 33.67 -9.33
CA LEU A 437 -18.38 34.34 -8.04
C LEU A 437 -19.56 35.20 -7.55
N GLU A 438 -20.41 35.66 -8.47
CA GLU A 438 -21.58 36.52 -8.21
C GLU A 438 -22.72 35.84 -7.42
N TYR A 439 -22.72 34.49 -7.35
CA TYR A 439 -23.75 33.71 -6.64
C TYR A 439 -23.30 33.17 -5.27
N GLN A 440 -22.12 33.57 -4.79
CA GLN A 440 -21.46 32.97 -3.63
C GLN A 440 -21.69 33.76 -2.32
N GLY A 441 -22.93 33.79 -1.83
CA GLY A 441 -23.25 34.05 -0.42
C GLY A 441 -23.19 35.52 0.08
N SER A 442 -23.94 35.77 1.16
CA SER A 442 -24.04 37.05 1.87
C SER A 442 -22.76 37.36 2.67
N THR A 443 -22.43 38.64 2.86
CA THR A 443 -21.25 39.18 3.57
C THR A 443 -21.10 38.77 5.05
N MET A 444 -21.94 37.90 5.59
CA MET A 444 -21.95 37.49 7.00
C MET A 444 -21.51 36.04 7.28
N ASP A 445 -21.31 35.20 6.26
CA ASP A 445 -20.84 33.82 6.42
C ASP A 445 -19.38 33.67 6.01
N VAL A 446 -18.63 32.75 6.65
CA VAL A 446 -17.30 32.33 6.16
C VAL A 446 -17.46 31.80 4.75
N GLY A 447 -16.82 32.47 3.79
CA GLY A 447 -17.01 32.20 2.37
C GLY A 447 -16.44 30.85 1.95
N VAL A 448 -16.93 30.34 0.82
CA VAL A 448 -16.39 29.14 0.15
C VAL A 448 -14.91 29.36 -0.20
N ILE A 449 -14.55 30.60 -0.55
CA ILE A 449 -13.17 31.05 -0.80
C ILE A 449 -12.33 30.96 0.48
N ASP A 450 -12.79 31.53 1.60
CA ASP A 450 -12.09 31.47 2.88
C ASP A 450 -11.86 30.03 3.33
N THR A 451 -12.85 29.17 3.10
CA THR A 451 -12.75 27.74 3.39
C THR A 451 -11.68 27.06 2.55
N LEU A 452 -11.57 27.40 1.25
CA LEU A 452 -10.50 26.86 0.38
C LEU A 452 -9.13 27.35 0.84
N MET A 453 -8.99 28.63 1.18
CA MET A 453 -7.74 29.21 1.67
C MET A 453 -7.30 28.59 2.99
N GLU A 454 -8.23 28.38 3.93
CA GLU A 454 -7.90 27.68 5.17
C GLU A 454 -7.56 26.21 4.90
N THR A 455 -8.20 25.55 3.93
CA THR A 455 -7.83 24.18 3.52
C THR A 455 -6.39 24.13 2.98
N VAL A 456 -5.98 25.08 2.14
CA VAL A 456 -4.59 25.22 1.65
C VAL A 456 -3.63 25.35 2.83
N LYS A 457 -3.94 26.25 3.77
CA LYS A 457 -3.13 26.48 4.97
C LYS A 457 -3.04 25.23 5.85
N ILE A 458 -4.14 24.50 6.04
CA ILE A 458 -4.15 23.25 6.82
C ILE A 458 -3.22 22.21 6.16
N VAL A 459 -3.29 22.03 4.83
CA VAL A 459 -2.40 21.12 4.08
C VAL A 459 -0.92 21.45 4.31
N GLY A 460 -0.56 22.73 4.36
CA GLY A 460 0.83 23.14 4.54
C GLY A 460 1.31 23.25 5.99
N THR A 461 0.44 23.54 6.97
CA THR A 461 0.82 23.75 8.39
C THR A 461 0.65 22.54 9.29
N ARG A 462 -0.43 21.77 9.11
CA ARG A 462 -0.86 20.77 10.11
C ARG A 462 -0.33 19.37 9.81
N PHE A 463 0.29 19.16 8.66
CA PHE A 463 0.64 17.83 8.16
C PHE A 463 2.11 17.66 7.74
N GLY A 464 3.04 18.43 8.31
CA GLY A 464 4.47 18.19 8.11
C GLY A 464 5.00 18.41 6.68
N GLY A 465 4.25 19.11 5.81
CA GLY A 465 4.80 19.62 4.56
C GLY A 465 4.98 18.61 3.42
N SER A 466 3.91 17.89 3.02
CA SER A 466 3.91 17.28 1.69
C SER A 466 3.81 18.37 0.62
N TYR A 467 4.94 18.99 0.27
CA TYR A 467 5.04 20.11 -0.67
C TYR A 467 4.31 19.82 -1.97
N ARG A 468 4.39 18.58 -2.48
CA ARG A 468 3.68 18.20 -3.69
C ARG A 468 2.17 18.43 -3.62
N HIS A 469 1.51 18.02 -2.54
CA HIS A 469 0.05 18.20 -2.40
C HIS A 469 -0.30 19.68 -2.18
N LEU A 470 0.53 20.39 -1.41
CA LEU A 470 0.38 21.82 -1.20
C LEU A 470 0.50 22.60 -2.51
N ASP A 471 1.57 22.37 -3.28
CA ASP A 471 1.86 23.06 -4.54
C ASP A 471 0.71 22.90 -5.53
N ILE A 472 0.24 21.67 -5.73
CA ILE A 472 -0.88 21.41 -6.65
C ILE A 472 -2.16 22.11 -6.18
N LEU A 473 -2.44 22.13 -4.87
CA LEU A 473 -3.63 22.77 -4.34
C LEU A 473 -3.55 24.30 -4.41
N VAL A 474 -2.38 24.89 -4.16
CA VAL A 474 -2.10 26.33 -4.30
C VAL A 474 -2.27 26.77 -5.75
N ASP A 475 -1.72 26.02 -6.71
CA ASP A 475 -1.86 26.31 -8.14
C ASP A 475 -3.33 26.26 -8.56
N LYS A 476 -4.07 25.25 -8.07
CA LYS A 476 -5.49 25.09 -8.35
C LYS A 476 -6.33 26.22 -7.73
N ALA A 477 -6.05 26.60 -6.49
CA ALA A 477 -6.70 27.70 -5.81
C ALA A 477 -6.42 29.04 -6.51
N SER A 478 -5.17 29.29 -6.90
CA SER A 478 -4.80 30.50 -7.64
C SER A 478 -5.52 30.59 -8.99
N GLY A 479 -5.61 29.45 -9.69
CA GLY A 479 -6.33 29.36 -10.96
C GLY A 479 -7.83 29.64 -10.84
N CYS A 480 -8.52 29.07 -9.84
CA CYS A 480 -9.96 29.28 -9.70
C CYS A 480 -10.33 30.65 -9.11
N LEU A 481 -9.46 31.24 -8.29
CA LEU A 481 -9.69 32.55 -7.67
C LEU A 481 -9.22 33.72 -8.56
N LEU A 482 -8.44 33.45 -9.62
CA LEU A 482 -7.78 34.48 -10.45
C LEU A 482 -6.91 35.45 -9.63
N MET A 483 -6.35 34.96 -8.52
CA MET A 483 -5.49 35.71 -7.60
C MET A 483 -4.27 34.85 -7.24
N ASN A 484 -3.13 35.49 -6.96
CA ASN A 484 -1.99 34.77 -6.43
C ASN A 484 -2.27 34.39 -4.97
N VAL A 485 -2.37 33.09 -4.70
CA VAL A 485 -2.43 32.56 -3.34
C VAL A 485 -1.01 32.54 -2.78
N ASP A 486 -0.76 33.37 -1.76
CA ASP A 486 0.56 33.46 -1.15
C ASP A 486 0.93 32.13 -0.46
N ARG A 487 2.20 31.74 -0.61
CA ARG A 487 2.75 30.49 -0.06
C ARG A 487 3.01 30.57 1.44
N SER A 488 2.71 31.70 2.09
CA SER A 488 3.26 32.11 3.38
C SER A 488 3.09 31.05 4.49
N LEU A 489 4.08 30.16 4.52
CA LEU A 489 4.48 29.25 5.57
C LEU A 489 5.98 29.39 5.65
N PRO A 490 6.56 29.52 6.86
CA PRO A 490 8.00 29.50 7.00
C PRO A 490 8.50 28.17 6.41
N PRO A 491 9.53 28.17 5.53
CA PRO A 491 10.19 26.93 5.18
C PRO A 491 10.68 26.25 6.47
N PRO A 492 10.69 24.92 6.56
CA PRO A 492 11.33 24.23 7.66
C PRO A 492 12.76 24.73 7.73
N ASP A 493 13.20 25.12 8.92
CA ASP A 493 14.60 25.43 9.20
C ASP A 493 15.41 24.19 8.83
N HIS A 494 15.94 24.16 7.61
CA HIS A 494 17.13 23.38 7.33
C HIS A 494 18.24 24.13 8.04
N ASP A 495 18.81 23.49 9.07
CA ASP A 495 20.02 23.92 9.75
C ASP A 495 21.00 24.53 8.74
N VAL A 496 21.11 25.86 8.77
CA VAL A 496 22.23 26.57 8.18
C VAL A 496 23.37 26.42 9.18
N SER A 497 23.94 25.22 9.22
CA SER A 497 25.31 25.02 9.65
C SER A 497 26.13 24.81 8.38
N ASP A 498 26.60 25.91 7.81
CA ASP A 498 27.96 26.07 7.31
C ASP A 498 28.09 27.44 6.64
N ASP A 499 29.29 28.01 6.75
CA ASP A 499 29.79 29.24 6.13
C ASP A 499 29.59 30.57 6.89
N ILE A 500 30.24 30.69 8.06
CA ILE A 500 31.01 31.91 8.40
C ILE A 500 32.35 31.50 9.04
N GLU A 501 33.33 31.13 8.19
CA GLU A 501 34.74 31.44 8.43
C GLU A 501 35.21 32.35 7.28
N GLU A 502 36.14 33.26 7.59
CA GLU A 502 36.71 34.35 6.77
C GLU A 502 35.91 35.66 6.66
N MET A 503 35.94 36.47 7.74
CA MET A 503 36.77 37.70 7.78
C MET A 503 36.78 38.36 9.16
#